data_AF-A0A9P6TJL5-F1
#
_entry.id   AF-A0A9P6TJL5-F1
#
_cell.length_a   1.000
_cell.length_b   1.000
_cell.length_c   1.000
_cell.angle_alpha   90.00
_cell.angle_beta   90.00
_cell.angle_gamma   90.00
#
_symmetry.space_group_name_H-M   'P 1'
#
loop_
_entity.id
_entity.type
_entity.pdbx_description
1 polymer ?
#
loop_
_entity_poly.entity_id
_entity_poly.type
_entity_poly.pdbx_seq_one_letter_code
_entity_poly.pdbx_strand_id
1 'polypeptide(L)'
;MNFKELCPFPRDQIKQEIEKYSQAKEFVWCQEEPQNAGAYAFMAPRLAQLVPQKEIQYVGRGPLSAPAVGNPPRFRAEQSKLVEDALQI
;
A
#
# COMPACT_ATOMS: atom_id res chain seq x y z
N MET A 1 -5.29 -0.82 -8.29
CA MET A 1 -6.57 -1.07 -7.58
C MET A 1 -6.76 0.02 -6.54
N ASN A 2 -7.96 0.57 -6.36
CA ASN A 2 -8.28 1.54 -5.30
C ASN A 2 -9.29 0.91 -4.34
N PHE A 3 -8.98 0.92 -3.04
CA PHE A 3 -9.82 0.35 -2.00
C PHE A 3 -10.75 1.43 -1.42
N LYS A 4 -12.06 1.28 -1.64
CA LYS A 4 -13.09 2.16 -1.04
C LYS A 4 -13.48 1.73 0.37
N GLU A 5 -13.37 0.45 0.66
CA GLU A 5 -13.72 -0.15 1.94
C GLU A 5 -12.55 -1.01 2.41
N LEU A 6 -12.16 -0.80 3.66
CA LEU A 6 -11.06 -1.53 4.29
C LEU A 6 -11.57 -2.49 5.37
N CYS A 7 -12.64 -2.11 6.07
CA CYS A 7 -13.23 -2.89 7.14
C CYS A 7 -14.76 -2.85 7.06
N PRO A 8 -15.45 -4.01 7.08
CA PRO A 8 -14.89 -5.37 7.12
C PRO A 8 -14.03 -5.69 5.87
N PHE A 9 -13.05 -6.60 6.01
CA PHE A 9 -12.12 -6.90 4.91
C PHE A 9 -12.87 -7.53 3.72
N PRO A 10 -12.92 -6.87 2.53
CA PRO A 10 -13.77 -7.30 1.42
C PRO A 10 -13.08 -8.41 0.59
N ARG A 11 -12.85 -9.57 1.22
CA ARG A 11 -12.04 -10.67 0.68
C ARG A 11 -12.42 -11.09 -0.74
N ASP A 12 -13.71 -11.32 -1.00
CA ASP A 12 -14.18 -11.89 -2.26
C ASP A 12 -14.03 -10.90 -3.43
N GLN A 13 -14.36 -9.63 -3.20
CA GLN A 13 -14.22 -8.57 -4.19
C GLN A 13 -12.74 -8.37 -4.57
N ILE A 14 -11.86 -8.36 -3.56
CA ILE A 14 -10.41 -8.22 -3.78
C ILE A 14 -9.86 -9.41 -4.55
N LYS A 15 -10.26 -10.63 -4.17
CA LYS A 15 -9.80 -11.85 -4.84
C LYS A 15 -10.18 -11.86 -6.32
N GLN A 16 -11.43 -11.53 -6.64
CA GLN A 16 -11.89 -11.42 -8.02
C GLN A 16 -11.10 -10.38 -8.83
N GLU A 17 -10.74 -9.26 -8.21
CA GLU A 17 -9.95 -8.24 -8.88
C GLU A 17 -8.49 -8.68 -9.09
N ILE A 18 -7.87 -9.35 -8.11
CA ILE A 18 -6.51 -9.91 -8.23
C ILE A 18 -6.44 -10.96 -9.34
N GLU A 19 -7.45 -11.81 -9.48
CA GLU A 19 -7.51 -12.87 -10.51
C GLU A 19 -7.43 -12.31 -11.95
N LYS A 20 -7.87 -11.06 -12.17
CA LYS A 20 -7.73 -10.36 -13.47
C LYS A 20 -6.27 -10.09 -13.84
N TYR A 21 -5.38 -10.03 -12.85
CA TYR A 21 -3.94 -9.77 -13.02
C TYR A 21 -3.11 -11.02 -12.74
N SER A 22 -3.53 -12.17 -13.26
CA SER A 22 -2.87 -13.47 -13.05
C SER A 22 -1.41 -13.54 -13.52
N GLN A 23 -1.00 -12.65 -14.44
CA GLN A 23 0.38 -12.53 -14.92
C GLN A 23 1.24 -11.53 -14.11
N ALA A 24 0.66 -10.85 -13.12
CA ALA A 24 1.40 -9.92 -12.28
C ALA A 24 2.46 -10.66 -11.46
N LYS A 25 3.70 -10.17 -11.56
CA LYS A 25 4.85 -10.73 -10.83
C LYS A 25 4.94 -10.20 -9.42
N GLU A 26 4.48 -8.98 -9.19
CA GLU A 26 4.64 -8.24 -7.95
C GLU A 26 3.33 -7.54 -7.59
N PHE A 27 3.04 -7.51 -6.29
CA PHE A 27 1.90 -6.80 -5.71
C PHE A 27 2.42 -5.86 -4.64
N VAL A 28 2.03 -4.59 -4.76
CA VAL A 28 2.54 -3.51 -3.90
C VAL A 28 1.37 -2.82 -3.23
N TRP A 29 1.51 -2.57 -1.93
CA TRP A 29 0.64 -1.68 -1.19
C TRP A 29 1.26 -0.28 -1.16
N CYS A 30 0.56 0.67 -1.79
CA CYS A 30 0.96 2.08 -1.80
C CYS A 30 0.07 2.90 -0.87
N GLN A 31 0.65 3.69 0.05
CA GLN A 31 -0.10 4.64 0.90
C GLN A 31 0.73 5.88 1.24
N GLU A 32 0.07 7.02 1.46
CA GLU A 32 0.73 8.28 1.84
C GLU A 32 1.13 8.31 3.31
N GLU A 33 0.36 7.64 4.18
CA GLU A 33 0.63 7.57 5.61
C GLU A 33 1.92 6.79 5.91
N PRO A 34 2.62 7.13 7.02
CA PRO A 34 3.74 6.35 7.52
C PRO A 34 3.42 4.86 7.63
N GLN A 35 4.40 3.99 7.42
CA GLN A 35 4.23 2.53 7.40
C GLN A 35 3.56 1.95 8.66
N ASN A 36 3.83 2.56 9.83
CA ASN A 36 3.24 2.18 11.11
C ASN A 36 1.85 2.80 11.36
N ALA A 37 1.34 3.57 10.40
CA ALA A 37 0.05 4.21 10.39
C ALA A 37 -0.76 3.77 9.15
N GLY A 38 -1.97 4.30 9.03
CA GLY A 38 -2.86 3.95 7.92
C GLY A 38 -3.27 2.48 7.94
N ALA A 39 -3.52 1.92 6.76
CA ALA A 39 -4.15 0.62 6.62
C ALA A 39 -3.17 -0.53 6.37
N TYR A 40 -1.88 -0.24 6.11
CA TYR A 40 -0.88 -1.25 5.76
C TYR A 40 -0.86 -2.45 6.72
N ALA A 41 -0.77 -2.20 8.03
CA ALA A 41 -0.71 -3.26 9.03
C ALA A 41 -1.97 -4.16 9.06
N PHE A 42 -3.13 -3.63 8.66
CA PHE A 42 -4.37 -4.39 8.55
C PHE A 42 -4.49 -5.13 7.22
N MET A 43 -4.18 -4.46 6.10
CA MET A 43 -4.43 -4.95 4.75
C MET A 43 -3.36 -5.91 4.27
N ALA A 44 -2.07 -5.59 4.47
CA ALA A 44 -0.94 -6.36 3.94
C ALA A 44 -0.98 -7.87 4.29
N PRO A 45 -1.16 -8.29 5.57
CA PRO A 45 -1.19 -9.72 5.88
C PRO A 45 -2.40 -10.44 5.30
N ARG A 46 -3.51 -9.74 5.04
CA ARG A 46 -4.73 -10.31 4.45
C ARG A 46 -4.62 -10.43 2.93
N LEU A 47 -4.05 -9.41 2.29
CA LEU A 47 -3.75 -9.39 0.86
C LEU A 47 -2.70 -10.44 0.51
N ALA A 48 -1.69 -10.64 1.35
CA ALA A 48 -0.70 -11.70 1.20
C ALA A 48 -1.35 -13.09 1.07
N GLN A 49 -2.45 -13.36 1.77
CA GLN A 49 -3.15 -14.64 1.65
C GLN A 49 -3.92 -14.81 0.32
N LEU A 50 -4.09 -13.74 -0.46
CA LEU A 50 -4.85 -13.75 -1.71
C LEU A 50 -3.95 -13.72 -2.95
N VAL A 51 -2.71 -13.25 -2.83
CA VAL A 51 -1.76 -13.19 -3.94
C VAL A 51 -0.90 -14.48 -4.02
N PRO A 52 -0.50 -14.92 -5.23
CA PRO A 52 0.30 -16.13 -5.41
C PRO A 52 1.64 -16.11 -4.65
N GLN A 53 2.29 -14.95 -4.58
CA GLN A 53 3.61 -14.74 -3.98
C GLN A 53 3.59 -14.81 -2.46
N LYS A 54 2.40 -14.77 -1.84
CA LYS A 54 2.21 -14.68 -0.38
C LYS A 54 2.91 -13.51 0.30
N GLU A 55 3.23 -12.48 -0.46
CA GLU A 55 3.94 -11.29 -0.02
C GLU A 55 3.37 -10.06 -0.71
N ILE A 56 3.32 -8.94 0.03
CA ILE A 56 2.91 -7.63 -0.50
C ILE A 56 4.05 -6.67 -0.19
N GLN A 57 4.67 -6.14 -1.24
CA GLN A 57 5.70 -5.12 -1.09
C GLN A 57 5.08 -3.80 -0.60
N TYR A 58 5.85 -3.00 0.12
CA TYR A 58 5.38 -1.73 0.66
C TYR A 58 6.04 -0.56 -0.07
N VAL A 59 5.21 0.39 -0.54
CA VAL A 59 5.67 1.69 -0.98
C VAL A 59 4.90 2.77 -0.25
N GLY A 60 5.63 3.68 0.37
CA GLY A 60 5.05 4.72 1.20
C GLY A 60 6.10 5.35 2.09
N ARG A 61 5.65 6.19 3.03
CA ARG A 61 6.57 6.83 3.98
C ARG A 61 7.07 5.81 4.99
N GLY A 62 8.35 5.90 5.35
CA GLY A 62 8.89 5.12 6.46
C GLY A 62 8.13 5.37 7.78
N PRO A 63 8.33 4.52 8.79
CA PRO A 63 7.64 4.66 10.07
C PRO A 63 7.99 5.98 10.75
N LEU A 64 6.98 6.66 11.30
CA LEU A 64 7.11 7.93 12.01
C LEU A 64 6.29 7.91 13.30
N SER A 65 6.77 8.61 14.33
CA SER A 65 6.01 8.81 15.57
C SER A 65 4.86 9.83 15.42
N ALA A 66 4.89 10.63 14.36
CA ALA A 66 3.87 11.62 14.02
C ALA A 66 3.19 11.26 12.68
N PRO A 67 1.96 11.73 12.42
CA PRO A 67 1.24 11.41 11.17
C PRO A 67 1.95 11.94 9.91
N ALA A 68 2.66 13.05 10.02
CA ALA A 68 3.41 13.65 8.92
C ALA A 68 4.54 14.54 9.46
N VAL A 69 5.51 14.87 8.58
CA VAL A 69 6.51 15.89 8.87
C VAL A 69 5.89 17.29 8.86
N GLY A 70 6.11 18.08 9.91
CA GLY A 70 5.56 19.44 10.03
C GLY A 70 6.24 20.50 9.14
N ASN A 71 7.24 20.11 8.34
CA ASN A 71 7.96 20.99 7.43
C ASN A 71 7.38 20.83 5.99
N PRO A 72 6.71 21.85 5.42
CA PRO A 72 6.02 21.71 4.13
C PRO A 72 6.95 21.40 2.94
N PRO A 73 8.12 22.04 2.78
CA PRO A 73 9.11 21.63 1.77
C PRO A 73 9.50 20.15 1.86
N ARG A 74 9.80 19.67 3.07
CA ARG A 74 10.15 18.27 3.31
C ARG A 74 8.97 17.34 2.99
N PHE A 75 7.76 17.71 3.41
CA PHE A 75 6.55 16.95 3.12
C PHE A 75 6.34 16.75 1.60
N ARG A 76 6.53 17.82 0.82
CA ARG A 76 6.41 17.76 -0.65
C ARG A 76 7.49 16.88 -1.28
N ALA A 77 8.74 16.96 -0.81
CA ALA A 77 9.82 16.11 -1.30
C ALA A 77 9.54 14.62 -1.02
N GLU A 78 9.05 14.29 0.19
CA GLU A 78 8.64 12.93 0.54
C GLU A 78 7.46 12.44 -0.32
N GLN A 79 6.51 13.32 -0.64
CA GLN A 79 5.37 12.99 -1.50
C GLN A 79 5.80 12.70 -2.95
N SER A 80 6.66 13.54 -3.53
CA SER A 80 7.17 13.32 -4.88
C SER A 80 7.95 12.02 -4.98
N LYS A 81 8.82 11.77 -3.99
CA LYS A 81 9.59 10.53 -3.92
C LYS A 81 8.68 9.30 -3.85
N LEU A 82 7.64 9.33 -3.01
CA LEU A 82 6.69 8.22 -2.89
C LEU A 82 6.03 7.88 -4.23
N VAL A 83 5.61 8.89 -4.98
CA VAL A 83 4.98 8.69 -6.29
C VAL A 83 5.98 8.11 -7.30
N GLU A 84 7.22 8.60 -7.29
CA GLU A 84 8.30 8.05 -8.12
C GLU A 84 8.58 6.59 -7.78
N ASP A 85 8.75 6.28 -6.49
CA ASP A 85 8.99 4.92 -5.98
C ASP A 85 7.83 3.98 -6.37
N ALA A 86 6.58 4.46 -6.38
CA ALA A 86 5.41 3.66 -6.74
C ALA A 86 5.31 3.32 -8.24
N LEU A 87 5.94 4.13 -9.10
CA LEU A 87 5.90 3.97 -10.55
C LEU A 87 7.12 3.23 -11.12
N GLN A 88 8.16 3.01 -10.32
CA GLN A 88 9.41 2.36 -10.74
C GLN A 88 9.44 0.84 -10.52
N ILE A 89 8.31 0.26 -10.12
CA ILE A 89 8.15 -1.17 -9.81
C ILE A 89 7.68 -1.92 -11.05
#